data_AF-A0A848SZ74-F1
#
_entry.id   AF-A0A848SZ74-F1
#
_cell.length_a   1.000
_cell.length_b   1.000
_cell.length_c   1.000
_cell.angle_alpha   90.00
_cell.angle_beta   90.00
_cell.angle_gamma   90.00
#
_symmetry.space_group_name_H-M   'P 1'
#
loop_
_entity.id
_entity.type
_entity.pdbx_description
1 polymer ?
#
loop_
_entity_poly.entity_id
_entity_poly.type
_entity_poly.pdbx_seq_one_letter_code
_entity_poly.pdbx_strand_id
1 'polypeptide(L)'
;VRETEAANRRKSIDVKMAEKAAAEAKLIAEAEKVRKAVEAEAQKLINEAENVLSDPARASLFRRKLLEHVEGIVAASVKPLEKIQDIRIMQLDGVTGGGGNRDGSPTDEVINSALRYRVQAPLIDSLLADIGIEGGGIAKQGGLIREASDMQRIADAVRKASGEDGGDGDAPKEEDTRSGGKGKK
;
A
#
# COMPACT_ATOMS: atom_id res chain seq x y z
N VAL A 1 -64.66 42.61 -50.68
CA VAL A 1 -65.27 41.32 -50.28
C VAL A 1 -64.35 40.12 -50.55
N ARG A 2 -63.75 39.97 -51.75
CA ARG A 2 -62.84 38.84 -52.04
C ARG A 2 -61.51 38.87 -51.25
N GLU A 3 -60.93 40.05 -51.01
CA GLU A 3 -59.69 40.18 -50.22
C GLU A 3 -59.89 39.90 -48.72
N THR A 4 -61.05 40.28 -48.17
CA THR A 4 -61.39 40.03 -46.76
C THR A 4 -61.59 38.53 -46.48
N GLU A 5 -62.15 37.77 -47.43
CA GLU A 5 -62.24 36.31 -47.31
C GLU A 5 -60.89 35.59 -47.43
N ALA A 6 -59.98 36.09 -48.27
CA ALA A 6 -58.63 35.55 -48.38
C ALA A 6 -57.83 35.77 -47.09
N ALA A 7 -57.96 36.95 -46.47
CA ALA A 7 -57.34 37.27 -45.19
C ALA A 7 -57.88 36.38 -44.05
N ASN A 8 -59.19 36.16 -43.99
CA ASN A 8 -59.80 35.28 -42.99
C ASN A 8 -59.38 33.82 -43.16
N ARG A 9 -59.26 33.33 -44.40
CA ARG A 9 -58.74 31.98 -44.68
C ARG A 9 -57.30 31.82 -44.20
N ARG A 10 -56.42 32.79 -44.47
CA ARG A 10 -55.03 32.78 -43.97
C ARG A 10 -54.98 32.72 -42.44
N LYS A 11 -55.70 33.61 -41.75
CA LYS A 11 -55.79 33.60 -40.28
C LYS A 11 -56.27 32.25 -39.74
N SER A 12 -57.28 31.64 -40.37
CA SER A 12 -57.79 30.33 -39.93
C SER A 12 -56.77 29.20 -40.15
N ILE A 13 -55.94 29.30 -41.19
CA ILE A 13 -54.85 28.34 -41.43
C ILE A 13 -53.76 28.55 -40.39
N ASP A 14 -53.36 29.79 -40.12
CA ASP A 14 -52.32 30.10 -39.13
C ASP A 14 -52.74 29.64 -37.72
N VAL A 15 -53.99 29.86 -37.34
CA VAL A 15 -54.55 29.35 -36.07
C VAL A 15 -54.52 27.83 -36.02
N LYS A 16 -54.96 27.14 -37.07
CA LYS A 16 -54.92 25.67 -37.13
C LYS A 16 -53.49 25.12 -37.11
N MET A 17 -52.54 25.81 -37.73
CA MET A 17 -51.13 25.43 -37.70
C MET A 17 -50.54 25.64 -36.30
N ALA A 18 -50.88 26.74 -35.63
CA ALA A 18 -50.48 26.99 -34.24
C ALA A 18 -51.08 25.97 -33.27
N GLU A 19 -52.35 25.60 -33.45
CA GLU A 19 -53.02 24.55 -32.66
C GLU A 19 -52.35 23.18 -32.85
N LYS A 20 -52.00 22.81 -34.09
CA LYS A 20 -51.26 21.58 -34.38
C LYS A 20 -49.88 21.58 -33.73
N ALA A 21 -49.11 22.66 -33.89
CA ALA A 21 -47.80 22.79 -33.29
C ALA A 21 -47.86 22.72 -31.75
N ALA A 22 -48.88 23.33 -31.14
CA ALA A 22 -49.10 23.25 -29.69
C ALA A 22 -49.47 21.84 -29.23
N ALA A 23 -50.28 21.10 -30.01
CA ALA A 23 -50.61 19.71 -29.74
C ALA A 23 -49.39 18.79 -29.88
N GLU A 24 -48.58 18.98 -30.91
CA GLU A 24 -47.32 18.25 -31.12
C GLU A 24 -46.32 18.51 -29.99
N ALA A 25 -46.13 19.77 -29.58
CA ALA A 25 -45.26 20.11 -28.47
C ALA A 25 -45.71 19.46 -27.14
N LYS A 26 -47.03 19.40 -26.89
CA LYS A 26 -47.59 18.70 -25.73
C LYS A 26 -47.32 17.20 -25.80
N LEU A 27 -47.51 16.58 -26.96
CA LEU A 27 -47.26 15.16 -27.16
C LEU A 27 -45.77 14.82 -26.94
N ILE A 28 -44.87 15.66 -27.45
CA ILE A 28 -43.43 15.49 -27.26
C ILE A 28 -43.06 15.61 -25.77
N ALA A 29 -43.57 16.64 -25.08
CA ALA A 29 -43.32 16.82 -23.65
C ALA A 29 -43.86 15.65 -22.81
N GLU A 30 -45.02 15.11 -23.16
CA GLU A 30 -45.60 13.95 -22.48
C GLU A 30 -44.79 12.68 -22.77
N ALA A 31 -44.36 12.46 -24.02
CA ALA A 31 -43.50 11.35 -24.39
C ALA A 31 -42.14 11.42 -23.67
N GLU A 32 -41.54 12.60 -23.54
CA GLU A 32 -40.31 12.80 -22.77
C GLU A 32 -40.52 12.51 -21.28
N LYS A 33 -41.66 12.92 -20.71
CA LYS A 33 -41.99 12.63 -19.31
C LYS A 33 -42.11 11.12 -19.07
N VAL A 34 -42.77 10.40 -19.98
CA VAL A 34 -42.90 8.94 -19.90
C VAL A 34 -41.52 8.27 -20.07
N ARG A 35 -40.71 8.69 -21.04
CA ARG A 35 -39.34 8.15 -21.22
C ARG A 35 -38.49 8.35 -19.97
N LYS A 36 -38.46 9.56 -19.41
CA LYS A 36 -37.72 9.86 -18.17
C LYS A 36 -38.23 9.05 -16.97
N ALA A 37 -39.54 8.82 -16.87
CA ALA A 37 -40.11 7.98 -15.83
C ALA A 37 -39.65 6.51 -15.97
N VAL A 38 -39.70 5.96 -17.18
CA VAL A 38 -39.23 4.60 -17.48
C VAL A 38 -37.72 4.47 -17.23
N GLU A 39 -36.91 5.45 -17.64
CA GLU A 39 -35.47 5.48 -17.38
C GLU A 39 -35.17 5.52 -15.87
N ALA A 40 -35.93 6.30 -15.10
CA ALA A 40 -35.78 6.35 -13.65
C ALA A 40 -36.16 5.02 -12.97
N GLU A 41 -37.21 4.36 -13.44
CA GLU A 41 -37.59 3.01 -12.97
C GLU A 41 -36.54 1.96 -13.35
N ALA A 42 -36.03 2.01 -14.58
CA ALA A 42 -34.96 1.12 -15.03
C ALA A 42 -33.70 1.32 -14.18
N GLN A 43 -33.32 2.55 -13.88
CA GLN A 43 -32.16 2.83 -13.03
C GLN A 43 -32.37 2.35 -11.59
N LYS A 44 -33.59 2.49 -11.05
CA LYS A 44 -33.93 1.93 -9.73
C LYS A 44 -33.80 0.41 -9.73
N LEU A 45 -34.32 -0.26 -10.75
CA LEU A 45 -34.21 -1.72 -10.90
C LEU A 45 -32.76 -2.18 -11.04
N ILE A 46 -31.91 -1.42 -11.74
CA ILE A 46 -30.47 -1.71 -11.82
C ILE A 46 -29.81 -1.55 -10.44
N ASN A 47 -30.07 -0.44 -9.75
CA ASN A 47 -29.50 -0.22 -8.41
C ASN A 47 -30.00 -1.27 -7.40
N GLU A 48 -31.27 -1.66 -7.50
CA GLU A 48 -31.84 -2.75 -6.72
C GLU A 48 -31.19 -4.09 -7.09
N ALA A 49 -30.99 -4.39 -8.37
CA ALA A 49 -30.28 -5.59 -8.81
C ALA A 49 -28.81 -5.61 -8.34
N GLU A 50 -28.14 -4.45 -8.33
CA GLU A 50 -26.77 -4.28 -7.81
C GLU A 50 -26.71 -4.46 -6.29
N ASN A 51 -27.72 -3.99 -5.57
CA ASN A 51 -27.86 -4.23 -4.12
C ASN A 51 -28.32 -5.66 -3.81
N VAL A 52 -29.08 -6.29 -4.71
CA VAL A 52 -29.53 -7.69 -4.65
C VAL A 52 -28.41 -8.64 -5.08
N LEU A 53 -27.32 -8.16 -5.70
CA LEU A 53 -26.06 -8.90 -5.79
C LEU A 53 -25.55 -9.09 -4.35
N SER A 54 -26.09 -10.12 -3.72
CA SER A 54 -25.84 -10.46 -2.34
C SER A 54 -24.35 -10.49 -2.06
N ASP A 55 -23.92 -10.03 -0.89
CA ASP A 55 -22.53 -10.10 -0.42
C ASP A 55 -21.80 -11.41 -0.80
N PRO A 56 -22.42 -12.62 -0.74
CA PRO A 56 -21.75 -13.84 -1.20
C PRO A 56 -21.42 -13.87 -2.71
N ALA A 57 -22.22 -13.25 -3.58
CA ALA A 57 -21.93 -13.14 -5.01
C ALA A 57 -20.82 -12.10 -5.30
N ARG A 58 -20.76 -11.01 -4.52
CA ARG A 58 -19.62 -10.08 -4.56
C ARG A 58 -18.34 -10.74 -4.08
N ALA A 59 -18.40 -11.51 -3.00
CA ALA A 59 -17.26 -12.23 -2.45
C ALA A 59 -16.73 -13.31 -3.42
N SER A 60 -17.60 -14.01 -4.14
CA SER A 60 -17.17 -15.00 -5.13
C SER A 60 -16.52 -14.36 -6.37
N LEU A 61 -17.07 -13.25 -6.87
CA LEU A 61 -16.45 -12.46 -7.94
C LEU A 61 -15.11 -11.86 -7.50
N PHE A 62 -15.05 -11.32 -6.29
CA PHE A 62 -13.81 -10.81 -5.71
C PHE A 62 -12.76 -11.90 -5.58
N ARG A 63 -13.11 -13.09 -5.06
CA ARG A 63 -12.18 -14.22 -4.99
C ARG A 63 -11.67 -14.64 -6.35
N ARG A 64 -12.54 -14.71 -7.37
CA ARG A 64 -12.10 -15.07 -8.74
C ARG A 64 -11.13 -14.06 -9.32
N LYS A 65 -11.44 -12.76 -9.18
CA LYS A 65 -10.59 -11.68 -9.68
C LYS A 65 -9.29 -11.55 -8.89
N LEU A 66 -9.32 -11.83 -7.58
CA LEU A 66 -8.14 -11.93 -6.76
C LEU A 66 -7.25 -13.07 -7.26
N LEU A 67 -7.79 -14.27 -7.48
CA LEU A 67 -7.01 -15.41 -7.99
C LEU A 67 -6.35 -15.12 -9.35
N GLU A 68 -7.04 -14.45 -10.27
CA GLU A 68 -6.50 -14.03 -11.58
C GLU A 68 -5.29 -13.08 -11.44
N HIS A 69 -5.27 -12.24 -10.41
CA HIS A 69 -4.18 -11.27 -10.16
C HIS A 69 -3.15 -11.73 -9.12
N VAL A 70 -3.46 -12.74 -8.31
CA VAL A 70 -2.59 -13.27 -7.25
C VAL A 70 -1.31 -13.84 -7.84
N GLU A 71 -1.34 -14.48 -9.02
CA GLU A 71 -0.12 -14.98 -9.66
C GLU A 71 0.88 -13.84 -9.96
N GLY A 72 0.38 -12.70 -10.44
CA GLY A 72 1.19 -11.51 -10.71
C GLY A 72 1.68 -10.82 -9.43
N ILE A 73 0.83 -10.78 -8.39
CA ILE A 73 1.19 -10.24 -7.07
C ILE A 73 2.30 -11.09 -6.45
N VAL A 74 2.14 -12.42 -6.40
CA VAL A 74 3.14 -13.32 -5.81
C VAL A 74 4.45 -13.22 -6.57
N ALA A 75 4.44 -13.20 -7.91
CA ALA A 75 5.64 -13.03 -8.72
C ALA A 75 6.36 -11.69 -8.44
N ALA A 76 5.61 -10.61 -8.24
CA ALA A 76 6.18 -9.31 -7.87
C ALA A 76 6.67 -9.29 -6.41
N SER A 77 5.97 -9.96 -5.50
CA SER A 77 6.27 -10.02 -4.06
C SER A 77 7.47 -10.90 -3.73
N VAL A 78 7.76 -11.95 -4.51
CA VAL A 78 8.97 -12.78 -4.31
C VAL A 78 10.23 -12.18 -4.95
N LYS A 79 10.08 -11.22 -5.87
CA LYS A 79 11.21 -10.56 -6.57
C LYS A 79 12.17 -9.80 -5.65
N PRO A 80 11.73 -9.11 -4.57
CA PRO A 80 12.62 -8.57 -3.55
C PRO A 80 13.30 -9.66 -2.72
N LEU A 81 12.62 -10.79 -2.49
CA LEU A 81 13.14 -11.89 -1.67
C LEU A 81 14.30 -12.62 -2.36
N GLU A 82 14.25 -12.78 -3.69
CA GLU A 82 15.37 -13.31 -4.48
C GLU A 82 16.65 -12.47 -4.40
N LYS A 83 16.53 -11.17 -4.11
CA LYS A 83 17.66 -10.25 -3.99
C LYS A 83 18.30 -10.26 -2.60
N ILE A 84 17.65 -10.89 -1.62
CA ILE A 84 18.18 -11.07 -0.26
C ILE A 84 18.79 -12.48 -0.21
N GLN A 85 19.95 -12.66 -0.85
CA GLN A 85 20.69 -13.93 -0.75
C GLN A 85 21.36 -14.07 0.63
N ASP A 86 21.74 -12.96 1.24
CA ASP A 86 22.26 -12.89 2.60
C ASP A 86 21.77 -11.58 3.25
N ILE A 87 21.10 -11.65 4.40
CA ILE A 87 20.99 -10.46 5.27
C ILE A 87 22.38 -10.24 5.86
N ARG A 88 23.27 -9.63 5.07
CA ARG A 88 24.50 -9.03 5.60
C ARG A 88 24.06 -7.85 6.43
N ILE A 89 23.97 -8.07 7.74
CA ILE A 89 23.90 -7.00 8.74
C ILE A 89 25.22 -6.25 8.62
N MET A 90 25.27 -5.30 7.67
CA MET A 90 26.25 -4.25 7.70
C MET A 90 25.86 -3.39 8.89
N GLN A 91 26.52 -3.62 10.04
CA GLN A 91 26.55 -2.64 11.10
C GLN A 91 27.07 -1.35 10.47
N LEU A 92 26.17 -0.42 10.12
CA LEU A 92 26.52 0.97 9.87
C LEU A 92 26.79 1.62 11.23
N ASP A 93 27.80 1.11 11.93
CA ASP A 93 28.44 1.85 12.99
C ASP A 93 29.43 2.82 12.30
N GLY A 94 29.00 4.06 12.11
CA GLY A 94 29.95 5.18 11.93
C GLY A 94 30.02 5.92 10.59
N VAL A 95 28.97 6.03 9.77
CA VAL A 95 29.06 6.87 8.53
C VAL A 95 27.92 7.86 8.25
N THR A 96 27.07 8.16 9.23
CA THR A 96 26.21 9.36 9.15
C THR A 96 26.61 10.36 10.23
N GLY A 97 27.07 11.51 9.78
CA GLY A 97 27.85 12.46 10.56
C GLY A 97 27.06 13.16 11.67
N GLY A 98 27.76 13.41 12.76
CA GLY A 98 27.30 14.21 13.87
C GLY A 98 28.20 13.95 15.07
N GLY A 99 29.31 14.68 15.16
CA GLY A 99 30.22 14.57 16.29
C GLY A 99 29.50 14.82 17.62
N GLY A 100 29.75 13.94 18.58
CA GLY A 100 29.25 14.10 19.94
C GLY A 100 29.33 12.80 20.73
N ASN A 101 30.33 12.72 21.60
CA ASN A 101 30.48 11.81 22.74
C ASN A 101 29.84 10.42 22.67
N ARG A 102 30.72 9.43 22.58
CA ARG A 102 30.53 8.06 23.06
C ARG A 102 30.17 8.10 24.56
N ASP A 103 28.88 7.98 24.88
CA ASP A 103 28.39 7.27 26.07
C ASP A 103 26.85 7.18 26.02
N GLY A 104 26.36 6.13 25.35
CA GLY A 104 24.95 5.76 25.35
C GLY A 104 24.87 4.26 25.27
N SER A 105 24.38 3.61 26.33
CA SER A 105 24.22 2.15 26.37
C SER A 105 23.37 1.68 25.17
N PRO A 106 23.68 0.54 24.53
CA PRO A 106 22.86 -0.04 23.45
C PRO A 106 21.37 -0.18 23.83
N THR A 107 21.10 -0.33 25.13
CA THR A 107 19.75 -0.35 25.70
C THR A 107 18.99 0.95 25.44
N ASP A 108 19.65 2.09 25.53
CA ASP A 108 19.03 3.41 25.42
C ASP A 108 18.76 3.80 23.96
N GLU A 109 19.57 3.30 23.02
CA GLU A 109 19.33 3.41 21.58
C GLU A 109 18.16 2.51 21.13
N VAL A 110 18.05 1.30 21.69
CA VAL A 110 16.90 0.40 21.47
C VAL A 110 15.61 0.96 22.08
N ILE A 111 15.69 1.60 23.26
CA ILE A 111 14.54 2.23 23.90
C ILE A 111 14.07 3.46 23.11
N ASN A 112 15.00 4.32 22.67
CA ASN A 112 14.67 5.51 21.88
C ASN A 112 14.08 5.16 20.51
N SER A 113 14.56 4.08 19.87
CA SER A 113 13.99 3.58 18.62
C SER A 113 12.58 2.98 18.82
N ALA A 114 12.36 2.26 19.93
CA ALA A 114 11.02 1.76 20.29
C ALA A 114 10.02 2.88 20.60
N LEU A 115 10.46 3.96 21.26
CA LEU A 115 9.62 5.14 21.54
C LEU A 115 9.22 5.89 20.28
N ARG A 116 10.14 6.06 19.32
CA ARG A 116 9.86 6.69 18.01
C ARG A 116 8.82 5.90 17.21
N TYR A 117 8.90 4.57 17.24
CA TYR A 117 7.94 3.68 16.59
C TYR A 117 6.55 3.78 17.22
N ARG A 118 6.48 3.96 18.54
CA ARG A 118 5.22 4.11 19.27
C ARG A 118 4.53 5.47 19.04
N VAL A 119 5.29 6.55 18.86
CA VAL A 119 4.74 7.88 18.54
C VAL A 119 4.16 7.95 17.12
N GLN A 120 4.69 7.13 16.20
CA GLN A 120 4.21 7.02 14.81
C GLN A 120 3.27 5.82 14.58
N ALA A 121 2.94 5.09 15.64
CA ALA A 121 2.16 3.87 15.60
C ALA A 121 0.85 3.97 14.80
N PRO A 122 0.06 5.07 14.81
CA PRO A 122 -1.21 5.09 14.07
C PRO A 122 -1.07 4.94 12.55
N LEU A 123 0.01 5.49 11.99
CA LEU A 123 0.28 5.44 10.55
C LEU A 123 0.96 4.13 10.15
N ILE A 124 1.81 3.61 11.03
CA ILE A 124 2.51 2.36 10.77
C ILE A 124 1.56 1.17 11.01
N ASP A 125 0.69 1.22 12.02
CA ASP A 125 -0.33 0.20 12.28
C ASP A 125 -1.36 0.12 11.15
N SER A 126 -1.73 1.24 10.50
CA SER A 126 -2.63 1.18 9.34
C SER A 126 -1.95 0.50 8.14
N LEU A 127 -0.67 0.80 7.89
CA LEU A 127 0.09 0.15 6.83
C LEU A 127 0.36 -1.33 7.13
N LEU A 128 0.64 -1.66 8.39
CA LEU A 128 0.83 -3.03 8.87
C LEU A 128 -0.48 -3.84 8.80
N ALA A 129 -1.62 -3.25 9.17
CA ALA A 129 -2.93 -3.87 9.05
C ALA A 129 -3.32 -4.11 7.57
N ASP A 130 -2.99 -3.17 6.67
CA ASP A 130 -3.23 -3.30 5.24
C ASP A 130 -2.39 -4.43 4.58
N ILE A 131 -1.21 -4.73 5.13
CA ILE A 131 -0.39 -5.89 4.71
C ILE A 131 -0.67 -7.16 5.53
N GLY A 132 -1.68 -7.15 6.43
CA GLY A 132 -2.10 -8.31 7.20
C GLY A 132 -1.24 -8.65 8.43
N ILE A 133 -0.39 -7.72 8.89
CA ILE A 133 0.41 -7.84 10.10
C ILE A 133 -0.25 -7.00 11.19
N GLU A 134 -0.99 -7.62 12.10
CA GLU A 134 -1.54 -6.91 13.26
C GLU A 134 -0.37 -6.48 14.17
N GLY A 135 -0.19 -5.17 14.42
CA GLY A 135 0.87 -4.61 15.28
C GLY A 135 0.88 -5.13 16.72
N GLY A 136 -0.16 -5.86 17.15
CA GLY A 136 -0.21 -6.60 18.42
C GLY A 136 0.21 -8.08 18.35
N GLY A 137 0.38 -8.63 17.15
CA GLY A 137 0.72 -10.04 16.90
C GLY A 137 2.20 -10.36 17.12
N ILE A 138 3.10 -9.42 16.86
CA ILE A 138 4.55 -9.60 17.08
C ILE A 138 4.87 -9.67 18.59
N ALA A 139 4.18 -8.88 19.42
CA ALA A 139 4.30 -8.96 20.87
C ALA A 139 3.66 -10.24 21.46
N LYS A 140 2.62 -10.79 20.81
CA LYS A 140 1.98 -12.07 21.19
C LYS A 140 2.73 -13.29 20.65
N GLN A 141 3.47 -13.16 19.55
CA GLN A 141 4.54 -14.06 19.12
C GLN A 141 5.83 -13.82 19.92
N GLY A 142 5.70 -13.62 21.24
CA GLY A 142 6.81 -13.46 22.19
C GLY A 142 7.74 -14.68 22.31
N GLY A 143 7.54 -15.68 21.44
CA GLY A 143 8.48 -16.76 21.18
C GLY A 143 9.70 -16.32 20.39
N LEU A 144 9.57 -15.43 19.39
CA LEU A 144 10.67 -15.19 18.43
C LEU A 144 11.87 -14.46 19.06
N ILE A 145 11.63 -13.47 19.90
CA ILE A 145 12.69 -12.72 20.59
C ILE A 145 13.34 -13.60 21.67
N ARG A 146 12.53 -14.42 22.38
CA ARG A 146 13.00 -15.35 23.40
C ARG A 146 13.78 -16.52 22.78
N GLU A 147 13.31 -17.05 21.66
CA GLU A 147 13.91 -18.13 20.89
C GLU A 147 15.19 -17.67 20.21
N ALA A 148 15.24 -16.44 19.68
CA ALA A 148 16.49 -15.84 19.21
C ALA A 148 17.51 -15.68 20.35
N SER A 149 17.06 -15.26 21.54
CA SER A 149 17.91 -15.13 22.73
C SER A 149 18.36 -16.49 23.27
N ASP A 150 17.52 -17.52 23.17
CA ASP A 150 17.84 -18.88 23.59
C ASP A 150 18.79 -19.58 22.60
N MET A 151 18.62 -19.34 21.29
CA MET A 151 19.58 -19.78 20.28
C MET A 151 20.96 -19.14 20.45
N GLN A 152 21.03 -17.85 20.79
CA GLN A 152 22.31 -17.19 21.10
C GLN A 152 22.97 -17.79 22.35
N ARG A 153 22.19 -18.03 23.42
CA ARG A 153 22.72 -18.68 24.63
C ARG A 153 23.17 -20.12 24.39
N ILE A 154 22.47 -20.86 23.53
CA ILE A 154 22.87 -22.21 23.12
C ILE A 154 24.15 -22.13 22.26
N ALA A 155 24.25 -21.18 21.33
CA ALA A 155 25.45 -20.98 20.53
C ALA A 155 26.68 -20.63 21.39
N ASP A 156 26.52 -19.76 22.39
CA ASP A 156 27.58 -19.41 23.33
C ASP A 156 27.94 -20.57 24.27
N ALA A 157 26.95 -21.36 24.70
CA ALA A 157 27.18 -22.57 25.49
C ALA A 157 27.89 -23.67 24.67
N VAL A 158 27.55 -23.81 23.38
CA VAL A 158 28.23 -24.73 22.45
C VAL A 158 29.66 -24.29 22.22
N ARG A 159 29.93 -22.99 21.99
CA ARG A 159 31.29 -22.44 21.89
C ARG A 159 32.11 -22.68 23.16
N LYS A 160 31.48 -22.53 24.33
CA LYS A 160 32.11 -22.78 25.63
C LYS A 160 32.35 -24.28 25.90
N ALA A 161 31.49 -25.16 25.38
CA ALA A 161 31.64 -26.61 25.50
C ALA A 161 32.59 -27.22 24.46
N SER A 162 32.75 -26.59 23.29
CA SER A 162 33.67 -27.02 22.22
C SER A 162 35.12 -26.64 22.48
N GLY A 163 35.42 -25.93 23.58
CA GLY A 163 36.79 -25.68 24.03
C GLY A 163 37.64 -24.86 23.05
N GLU A 164 37.02 -23.98 22.26
CA GLU A 164 37.76 -23.00 21.46
C GLU A 164 37.96 -21.72 22.28
N ASP A 165 38.95 -21.79 23.18
CA ASP A 165 39.65 -20.60 23.66
C ASP A 165 40.64 -20.18 22.55
N GLY A 166 40.12 -19.49 21.53
CA GLY A 166 40.89 -18.97 20.41
C GLY A 166 41.51 -17.63 20.79
N GLY A 167 42.75 -17.68 21.26
CA GLY A 167 43.51 -16.57 21.81
C GLY A 167 43.58 -15.32 20.92
N ASP A 168 43.49 -14.18 21.60
CA ASP A 168 43.93 -12.87 21.11
C ASP A 168 45.43 -12.97 20.78
N GLY A 169 45.73 -13.16 19.49
CA GLY A 169 47.07 -13.24 18.95
C GLY A 169 47.69 -11.86 18.83
N ASP A 170 48.56 -11.55 19.78
CA ASP A 170 49.60 -10.53 19.74
C ASP A 170 50.25 -10.47 18.34
N ALA A 171 50.18 -9.31 17.70
CA ALA A 171 50.75 -9.08 16.37
C ALA A 171 52.29 -9.09 16.44
N PRO A 172 53.00 -9.75 15.52
CA PRO A 172 54.45 -9.81 15.58
C PRO A 172 55.05 -8.45 15.20
N LYS A 173 55.98 -7.99 16.03
CA LYS A 173 56.92 -6.90 15.72
C LYS A 173 57.85 -7.37 14.59
N GLU A 174 57.73 -6.77 13.41
CA GLU A 174 58.77 -6.84 12.39
C GLU A 174 59.93 -5.89 12.77
N GLU A 175 61.05 -6.51 13.11
CA GLU A 175 62.34 -5.87 13.37
C GLU A 175 63.09 -5.73 12.02
N ASP A 176 62.97 -4.57 11.38
CA ASP A 176 63.67 -4.27 10.12
C ASP A 176 65.11 -3.81 10.41
N THR A 177 66.07 -4.72 10.24
CA THR A 177 67.50 -4.43 10.40
C THR A 177 68.08 -3.77 9.16
N ARG A 178 68.29 -2.44 9.27
CA ARG A 178 69.35 -1.59 8.68
C ARG A 178 70.18 -2.13 7.50
N SER A 179 70.10 -1.42 6.38
CA SER A 179 71.21 -0.97 5.51
C SER A 179 70.59 -0.18 4.35
N GLY A 180 70.64 1.14 4.20
CA GLY A 180 71.79 2.05 4.21
C GLY A 180 71.79 2.79 2.86
N GLY A 181 71.60 4.13 2.82
CA GLY A 181 71.74 4.85 1.55
C GLY A 181 71.18 6.27 1.42
N LYS A 182 71.95 7.26 1.90
CA LYS A 182 72.25 8.57 1.27
C LYS A 182 71.15 9.56 0.83
N GLY A 183 71.26 10.76 1.41
CA GLY A 183 71.15 12.07 0.74
C GLY A 183 69.74 12.68 0.77
N LYS A 184 69.54 13.99 0.93
CA LYS A 184 70.43 15.15 0.92
C LYS A 184 69.61 16.31 1.51
N LYS A 185 70.29 17.13 2.34
CA LYS A 185 70.10 18.56 2.64
C LYS A 185 68.70 19.06 3.03
#